data_AF-G0VRM5-F1
#
_entry.id   AF-G0VRM5-F1
#
_cell.length_a   1.000
_cell.length_b   1.000
_cell.length_c   1.000
_cell.angle_alpha   90.00
_cell.angle_beta   90.00
_cell.angle_gamma   90.00
#
_symmetry.space_group_name_H-M   'P 1'
#
loop_
_entity.id
_entity.type
_entity.pdbx_description
1 polymer ?
#
loop_
_entity_poly.entity_id
_entity_poly.type
_entity_poly.pdbx_seq_one_letter_code
_entity_poly.pdbx_strand_id
1 'polypeptide(L)' 'MKVRYVGQSFGVDSLTSNKIYQCLGVEGGFLRVIDDSGEDYLYSAISPGSLDDDGIPPGKWEVIKDNANGDLQRAVKVK' A
#
# COMPACT_ATOMS: atom_id res chain seq x y z
N MET A 1 -11.58 -1.50 2.42
CA MET A 1 -11.00 -2.40 1.41
C MET A 1 -9.80 -3.11 2.02
N LYS A 2 -9.18 -4.09 1.35
CA LYS A 2 -7.98 -4.78 1.86
C LYS A 2 -6.95 -5.02 0.76
N VAL A 3 -5.69 -4.74 1.07
CA VAL A 3 -4.52 -4.97 0.20
C VAL A 3 -3.45 -5.73 0.96
N ARG A 4 -2.61 -6.47 0.24
CA ARG A 4 -1.38 -7.06 0.78
C ARG A 4 -0.19 -6.30 0.21
N TYR A 5 0.74 -5.91 1.07
CA TYR A 5 2.02 -5.39 0.63
C TYR A 5 2.96 -6.55 0.26
N VAL A 6 3.55 -6.51 -0.92
CA VAL A 6 4.56 -7.46 -1.39
C VAL A 6 5.81 -6.69 -1.78
N GLY A 7 6.80 -6.69 -0.89
CA GLY A 7 8.08 -6.00 -1.04
C GLY A 7 8.97 -6.30 0.16
N GLN A 8 10.11 -5.63 0.25
CA GLN A 8 10.95 -5.69 1.45
C GLN A 8 10.26 -4.90 2.58
N SER A 9 10.28 -5.43 3.80
CA SER A 9 9.82 -4.69 4.97
C SER A 9 10.77 -3.52 5.25
N PHE A 10 10.22 -2.37 5.62
CA PHE A 10 10.98 -1.15 5.92
C PHE A 10 10.34 -0.43 7.11
N GLY A 11 11.12 0.41 7.80
CA GLY A 11 10.69 1.13 8.99
C GLY A 11 10.32 0.21 10.17
N VAL A 12 10.17 0.80 11.36
CA VAL A 12 9.58 0.09 12.53
C VAL A 12 8.05 0.14 12.46
N ASP A 13 7.53 1.26 11.93
CA ASP A 13 6.12 1.63 11.87
C ASP A 13 5.72 1.92 10.42
N SER A 14 5.86 0.92 9.52
CA SER A 14 5.52 1.07 8.09
C SER A 14 4.88 -0.18 7.51
N LEU A 15 5.39 -0.72 6.40
CA LEU A 15 4.82 -1.90 5.73
C LEU A 15 5.72 -3.13 5.91
N THR A 16 5.16 -4.18 6.49
CA THR A 16 5.71 -5.52 6.58
C THR A 16 5.33 -6.37 5.37
N SER A 17 6.32 -7.04 4.79
CA SER A 17 6.15 -7.95 3.66
C SER A 17 5.08 -9.01 3.91
N ASN A 18 4.23 -9.25 2.91
CA ASN A 18 3.13 -10.22 2.89
C ASN A 18 2.00 -9.98 3.90
N LYS A 19 2.03 -8.89 4.68
CA LYS A 19 0.95 -8.52 5.59
C LYS A 19 -0.24 -7.93 4.82
N ILE A 20 -1.44 -8.26 5.29
CA ILE A 20 -2.70 -7.72 4.76
C ILE A 20 -3.09 -6.51 5.61
N TYR A 21 -3.34 -5.39 4.94
CA TYR A 21 -3.70 -4.13 5.56
C TYR A 21 -5.11 -3.71 5.21
N GLN A 22 -5.71 -2.94 6.12
CA GLN A 22 -6.95 -2.24 5.86
C GLN A 22 -6.64 -1.01 5.00
N CYS A 23 -7.31 -0.89 3.86
CA CYS A 23 -7.25 0.30 3.02
C CYS A 23 -8.58 1.06 3.11
N LEU A 24 -8.49 2.34 3.48
CA LEU A 24 -9.61 3.23 3.69
C LEU A 24 -10.11 3.83 2.38
N GLY A 25 -9.21 4.10 1.42
CA GLY A 25 -9.53 4.85 0.22
C GLY A 25 -8.41 4.85 -0.82
N VAL A 26 -8.76 5.34 -2.02
CA VAL A 26 -7.81 5.76 -3.05
C VAL A 26 -7.88 7.27 -3.17
N GLU A 27 -6.74 7.95 -3.07
CA GLU A 27 -6.66 9.41 -3.09
C GLU A 27 -5.51 9.85 -3.98
N GLY A 28 -5.81 10.48 -5.13
CA GLY A 28 -4.78 11.09 -5.98
C GLY A 28 -3.66 10.15 -6.45
N GLY A 29 -3.93 8.85 -6.64
CA GLY A 29 -2.91 7.85 -7.01
C GLY A 29 -2.24 7.16 -5.82
N PHE A 30 -2.69 7.44 -4.60
CA PHE A 30 -2.23 6.82 -3.36
C PHE A 30 -3.32 5.95 -2.74
N LEU A 31 -2.92 4.95 -1.97
CA LEU A 31 -3.78 4.17 -1.09
C LEU A 31 -3.64 4.71 0.33
N ARG A 32 -4.76 5.04 0.98
CA ARG A 32 -4.80 5.37 2.41
C ARG A 32 -4.88 4.08 3.21
N VAL A 33 -3.78 3.68 3.85
CA VAL A 33 -3.61 2.37 4.50
C VAL A 33 -3.33 2.58 5.98
N ILE A 34 -4.03 1.82 6.82
CA ILE A 34 -3.66 1.68 8.24
C ILE A 34 -2.49 0.71 8.31
N ASP A 35 -1.29 1.18 8.63
CA ASP A 35 -0.04 0.42 8.56
C ASP A 35 0.37 -0.22 9.89
N ASP A 36 1.64 -0.60 10.06
CA ASP A 36 2.13 -1.24 11.28
C ASP A 36 2.06 -0.35 12.53
N SER A 37 2.00 0.98 12.36
CA SER A 37 1.82 1.94 13.45
C SER A 37 0.41 1.92 14.07
N GLY A 38 -0.58 1.45 13.31
CA GLY A 38 -2.01 1.57 13.65
C GLY A 38 -2.67 2.88 13.19
N GLU A 39 -1.90 3.82 12.64
CA GLU A 39 -2.39 5.06 12.03
C GLU A 39 -2.52 4.92 10.50
N ASP A 40 -3.26 5.83 9.87
CA ASP A 40 -3.42 5.83 8.41
C ASP A 40 -2.45 6.78 7.69
N TYR A 41 -1.81 6.25 6.65
CA TYR A 41 -0.89 6.99 5.78
C TYR A 41 -1.19 6.75 4.30
N LEU A 42 -0.70 7.66 3.47
CA LEU A 42 -0.78 7.55 2.01
C LEU A 42 0.47 6.87 1.47
N TYR A 43 0.25 5.72 0.82
CA TYR A 43 1.30 5.00 0.10
C TYR A 43 1.02 5.02 -1.40
N SER A 44 2.07 5.14 -2.22
CA SER A 44 1.92 5.07 -3.68
C SER A 44 1.15 3.81 -4.08
N ALA A 45 0.12 3.95 -4.92
CA ALA A 45 -0.65 2.80 -5.40
C ALA A 45 0.14 1.93 -6.37
N ILE A 46 1.23 2.45 -6.95
CA ILE A 46 2.00 1.77 -8.00
C ILE A 46 3.43 1.40 -7.55
N SER A 47 3.94 2.08 -6.53
CA SER A 47 5.31 1.93 -6.04
C SER A 47 5.41 2.16 -4.52
N PRO A 48 4.65 1.42 -3.68
CA PRO A 48 4.72 1.56 -2.22
C PRO A 48 6.12 1.20 -1.71
N GLY A 49 6.68 2.01 -0.82
CA GLY A 49 8.02 1.78 -0.28
C GLY A 49 8.38 2.84 0.74
N SER A 50 9.62 2.74 1.23
CA SER A 50 10.23 3.75 2.09
C SER A 50 10.25 5.11 1.38
N LEU A 51 10.08 6.19 2.14
CA LEU A 51 10.33 7.54 1.65
C LEU A 51 11.82 7.91 1.72
N ASP A 52 12.58 7.16 2.52
CA ASP A 52 14.01 7.35 2.65
C ASP A 52 14.72 6.73 1.43
N ASP A 53 15.82 7.37 1.00
CA ASP A 53 16.73 6.82 -0.02
C ASP A 53 17.64 5.76 0.63
N ASP A 54 17.03 4.76 1.24
CA ASP A 54 17.67 3.66 1.96
C ASP A 54 18.10 2.52 1.02
N GLY A 55 17.89 2.69 -0.29
CA GLY A 55 18.19 1.70 -1.32
C GLY A 55 17.20 0.52 -1.33
N ILE A 56 16.10 0.57 -0.57
CA ILE A 56 15.09 -0.47 -0.57
C ILE A 56 14.18 -0.28 -1.80
N PRO A 57 14.13 -1.25 -2.73
CA PRO A 57 13.26 -1.13 -3.89
C PRO A 57 11.78 -1.11 -3.45
N PRO A 58 10.92 -0.31 -4.12
CA PRO A 58 9.50 -0.29 -3.80
C PRO A 58 8.88 -1.66 -4.05
N GLY A 59 7.92 -2.02 -3.19
CA GLY A 59 7.08 -3.19 -3.37
C GLY A 59 5.92 -2.95 -4.32
N LYS A 60 4.90 -3.80 -4.19
CA LYS A 60 3.63 -3.73 -4.93
C LYS A 60 2.46 -4.09 -4.02
N TRP A 61 1.27 -3.71 -4.46
CA TRP A 61 0.02 -4.12 -3.80
C TRP A 61 -0.62 -5.32 -4.50
N GLU A 62 -1.05 -6.30 -3.73
CA GLU A 62 -2.03 -7.29 -4.17
C GLU A 62 -3.41 -6.95 -3.60
N VAL A 63 -4.42 -6.85 -4.46
CA VAL A 63 -5.80 -6.55 -4.01
C VAL A 63 -6.42 -7.81 -3.42
N ILE A 64 -6.71 -7.78 -2.11
CA ILE A 64 -7.34 -8.89 -1.38
C ILE A 64 -8.86 -8.72 -1.34
N LYS A 65 -9.35 -7.50 -1.13
CA LYS A 65 -10.77 -7.17 -1.13
C LYS A 65 -10.97 -5.75 -1.63
N ASP A 66 -11.54 -5.62 -2.82
CA ASP A 66 -11.91 -4.34 -3.41
C ASP A 66 -13.29 -3.86 -2.94
N ASN A 67 -13.64 -2.62 -3.28
CA ASN A 67 -15.00 -2.12 -3.19
C ASN A 67 -15.82 -2.46 -4.45
N ALA A 68 -17.11 -2.13 -4.45
CA ALA A 68 -17.99 -2.42 -5.58
C ALA A 68 -17.61 -1.69 -6.89
N ASN A 69 -16.85 -0.59 -6.78
CA ASN A 69 -16.43 0.23 -7.92
C ASN A 69 -15.11 -0.26 -8.55
N GLY A 70 -14.39 -1.18 -7.90
CA GLY A 70 -13.11 -1.70 -8.36
C GLY A 70 -11.97 -0.68 -8.25
N ASP A 71 -12.04 0.21 -7.26
CA ASP A 71 -11.13 1.36 -7.16
C ASP A 71 -9.68 0.91 -6.89
N LEU A 72 -9.46 -0.12 -6.07
CA LEU A 72 -8.10 -0.62 -5.84
C LEU A 72 -7.49 -1.21 -7.10
N GLN A 73 -8.24 -2.07 -7.81
CA GLN A 73 -7.75 -2.69 -9.04
C GLN A 73 -7.42 -1.66 -10.13
N ARG A 74 -8.13 -0.53 -10.18
CA ARG A 74 -7.79 0.58 -11.08
C ARG A 74 -6.51 1.26 -10.61
N ALA A 75 -6.43 1.64 -9.33
CA ALA A 75 -5.32 2.38 -8.77
C ALA A 75 -3.97 1.65 -8.93
N VAL A 76 -3.93 0.35 -8.66
CA VAL A 76 -2.66 -0.43 -8.68
C VAL A 76 -2.20 -0.83 -10.09
N LYS A 77 -3.01 -0.55 -11.13
CA LYS A 77 -2.70 -0.89 -12.54
C LYS A 77 -2.34 0.32 -13.39
N VAL A 78 -2.46 1.54 -12.87
CA VAL A 78 -2.14 2.74 -13.64
C VAL A 78 -0.66 2.70 -13.99
N LYS A 79 -0.34 2.66 -15.28
CA LYS A 79 0.99 2.88 -15.83
C LYS A 79 1.09 4.31 -16.33
#